data_AF-A0A091C560-F1
#
_entry.id   AF-A0A091C560-F1
#
_cell.length_a   1.000
_cell.length_b   1.000
_cell.length_c   1.000
_cell.angle_alpha   90.00
_cell.angle_beta   90.00
_cell.angle_gamma   90.00
#
_symmetry.space_group_name_H-M   'P 1'
#
loop_
_entity.id
_entity.type
_entity.pdbx_description
1 polymer ?
#
loop_
_entity_poly.entity_id
_entity_poly.type
_entity_poly.pdbx_seq_one_letter_code
_entity_poly.pdbx_strand_id
1 'polypeptide(L)' 'MHCPKCHHHNSRVIDSRQTDDGRAIRRRRECENCGHRFTTFERIEEAPLLVI' A
#
# COMPACT_ATOMS: atom_id res chain seq x y z
N MET A 1 5.88 6.16 -2.46
CA MET A 1 4.44 6.05 -2.74
C MET A 1 3.90 7.45 -2.91
N HIS A 2 3.31 7.73 -4.05
CA HIS A 2 2.90 9.08 -4.43
C HIS A 2 1.60 9.45 -3.70
N CYS A 3 1.56 10.61 -3.02
CA CYS A 3 0.34 11.07 -2.37
C CYS A 3 -0.73 11.39 -3.44
N PRO A 4 -1.94 10.81 -3.38
CA PRO A 4 -2.97 11.06 -4.40
C PRO A 4 -3.50 12.50 -4.40
N LYS A 5 -3.23 13.27 -3.33
CA LYS A 5 -3.70 14.65 -3.19
C LYS A 5 -2.69 15.69 -3.67
N CYS A 6 -1.44 15.58 -3.20
CA CYS A 6 -0.40 16.58 -3.46
C CYS A 6 0.80 16.06 -4.26
N HIS A 7 0.76 14.80 -4.71
CA HIS A 7 1.79 14.21 -5.56
C HIS A 7 3.20 14.15 -4.90
N HIS A 8 3.25 14.25 -3.57
CA HIS A 8 4.50 14.14 -2.83
C HIS A 8 4.94 12.67 -2.69
N HIS A 9 6.25 12.41 -2.73
CA HIS A 9 6.81 11.06 -2.70
C HIS A 9 6.93 10.46 -1.29
N ASN A 10 6.99 11.30 -0.26
CA ASN A 10 7.08 10.84 1.12
C ASN A 10 5.70 10.65 1.75
N SER A 11 5.51 9.46 2.29
CA SER A 11 4.34 9.06 3.05
C SER A 11 4.79 8.15 4.19
N ARG A 12 4.30 8.40 5.40
CA ARG A 12 4.57 7.58 6.58
C ARG A 12 3.50 6.51 6.74
N VAL A 13 3.91 5.28 7.08
CA VAL A 13 2.98 4.20 7.42
C VAL A 13 2.56 4.37 8.87
N ILE A 14 1.25 4.41 9.13
CA ILE A 14 0.68 4.53 10.48
C ILE A 14 0.24 3.16 10.99
N ASP A 15 -0.42 2.37 10.14
CA ASP A 15 -1.05 1.12 10.54
C ASP A 15 -0.94 0.10 9.41
N SER A 16 -0.68 -1.16 9.75
CA SER A 16 -0.61 -2.27 8.81
C SER A 16 -1.40 -3.45 9.33
N ARG A 17 -2.38 -3.90 8.56
CA ARG A 17 -3.20 -5.07 8.89
C ARG A 17 -3.15 -6.07 7.76
N GLN A 18 -3.06 -7.35 8.12
CA GLN A 18 -3.26 -8.43 7.18
C GLN A 18 -4.77 -8.58 6.92
N THR A 19 -5.12 -8.87 5.68
CA THR A 19 -6.50 -9.07 5.22
C THR A 19 -6.51 -10.24 4.23
N ASP A 20 -7.69 -10.80 3.97
CA ASP A 20 -7.85 -11.89 2.99
C ASP A 20 -7.04 -13.16 3.38
N ASP A 21 -7.19 -13.64 4.62
CA ASP A 21 -6.48 -14.82 5.17
C ASP A 21 -4.94 -14.78 4.98
N GLY A 22 -4.35 -13.58 5.03
CA GLY A 22 -2.91 -13.37 4.89
C GLY A 22 -2.43 -13.18 3.44
N ARG A 23 -3.34 -13.18 2.46
CA ARG A 23 -3.00 -12.97 1.03
C ARG A 23 -2.85 -11.49 0.65
N ALA A 24 -3.33 -10.59 1.49
CA ALA A 24 -3.24 -9.16 1.26
C ALA A 24 -2.85 -8.39 2.53
N ILE A 25 -2.06 -7.33 2.36
CA ILE A 25 -1.67 -6.42 3.44
C ILE A 25 -2.26 -5.05 3.13
N ARG A 26 -3.15 -4.60 4.01
CA ARG A 26 -3.68 -3.23 3.99
C ARG A 26 -2.79 -2.34 4.85
N ARG A 27 -2.19 -1.31 4.24
CA ARG A 27 -1.39 -0.31 4.94
C ARG A 27 -2.07 1.06 4.90
N ARG A 28 -2.28 1.68 6.06
CA ARG A 28 -2.73 3.07 6.18
C ARG A 28 -1.53 3.99 6.21
N ARG A 29 -1.47 4.93 5.28
CA ARG A 29 -0.38 5.88 5.09
C ARG A 29 -0.87 7.32 5.29
N GLU A 30 0.02 8.19 5.73
CA GLU A 30 -0.19 9.62 5.86
C GLU A 30 0.90 10.38 5.11
N CYS A 31 0.52 11.38 4.34
CA CYS A 31 1.47 12.22 3.64
C CYS A 31 2.12 13.20 4.61
N GLU A 32 3.46 13.27 4.60
CA GLU A 32 4.21 14.16 5.48
C GLU A 32 4.13 15.63 5.06
N ASN A 33 3.78 15.91 3.80
CA ASN A 33 3.68 17.28 3.28
C ASN A 33 2.29 17.92 3.47
N CYS A 34 1.20 17.14 3.32
CA CYS A 34 -0.17 17.67 3.37
C CYS A 34 -1.07 17.04 4.44
N GLY A 35 -0.57 16.08 5.23
CA GLY A 35 -1.34 15.37 6.26
C GLY A 35 -2.44 14.45 5.71
N HIS A 36 -2.53 14.27 4.39
CA HIS A 36 -3.59 13.45 3.80
C HIS A 36 -3.38 11.96 4.08
N ARG A 37 -4.43 11.30 4.56
CA ARG A 37 -4.42 9.89 4.95
C ARG A 37 -5.07 9.04 3.87
N PHE A 38 -4.38 7.99 3.42
CA PHE A 38 -4.84 7.07 2.39
C PHE A 38 -4.48 5.62 2.75
N THR A 39 -5.17 4.65 2.15
CA THR A 39 -4.87 3.22 2.34
C THR A 39 -4.37 2.59 1.05
N THR A 40 -3.32 1.79 1.16
CA THR A 40 -2.77 1.00 0.06
C THR A 40 -2.94 -0.47 0.36
N PHE A 41 -3.20 -1.26 -0.67
CA PHE A 41 -3.31 -2.70 -0.60
C PHE A 41 -2.11 -3.29 -1.33
N GLU A 42 -1.33 -4.11 -0.63
CA GLU A 42 -0.30 -4.94 -1.23
C GLU A 42 -0.88 -6.36 -1.28
N ARG A 43 -0.98 -6.94 -2.47
CA ARG A 43 -1.43 -8.32 -2.68
C ARG A 43 -0.23 -9.16 -3.09
N ILE A 44 -0.17 -10.39 -2.60
CA ILE A 44 0.81 -11.36 -3.09
C ILE A 44 0.26 -11.86 -4.43
N GLU A 45 0.87 -11.45 -5.54
CA GLU A 45 0.59 -12.03 -6.86
C GLU A 45 1.43 -13.30 -7.01
N GLU A 46 0.77 -14.48 -6.98
CA GLU A 46 1.38 -15.72 -7.42
C GLU A 46 1.44 -15.72 -8.96
N ALA A 47 2.58 -15.34 -9.52
CA ALA A 47 2.79 -15.45 -10.95
C ALA A 47 2.77 -16.95 -11.34
N PRO A 48 1.93 -17.38 -12.30
CA PRO A 48 1.97 -18.75 -12.77
C PRO A 48 3.31 -19.01 -13.47
N LEU A 49 4.03 -20.04 -13.03
CA LEU A 49 5.21 -20.53 -13.73
C LEU A 49 4.78 -21.12 -15.08
N LEU A 50 5.05 -20.40 -16.17
CA LEU A 50 4.87 -20.90 -17.52
C LEU A 50 6.16 -21.64 -17.92
N VAL A 51 6.08 -22.96 -18.09
CA VAL A 51 7.16 -23.77 -18.67
C VAL A 51 6.83 -23.96 -20.15
N ILE A 52 7.73 -23.48 -21.02
CA ILE A 52 7.69 -23.63 -22.49
C ILE A 52 8.57 -24.81 -22.87
#